data_AF-A0A6P0RW70-F1
#
_entry.id   AF-A0A6P0RW70-F1
#
_cell.length_a   1.000
_cell.length_b   1.000
_cell.length_c   1.000
_cell.angle_alpha   90.00
_cell.angle_beta   90.00
_cell.angle_gamma   90.00
#
_symmetry.space_group_name_H-M   'P 1'
#
loop_
_entity.id
_entity.type
_entity.pdbx_description
1 polymer ?
#
loop_
_entity_poly.entity_id
_entity_poly.type
_entity_poly.pdbx_seq_one_letter_code
_entity_poly.pdbx_strand_id
1 'polypeptide(L)'
;MVKGLTSLTICSILLTTIGACDNSPKLETCKFVEIEDAEFEVEAGDIDVERGEVEMVCGDKIVDVIWGEFRQKLQIDPGQYKSNLEAFKRQVTCMIDERSRKQEILCKGPGSGDEFVTLKFSYDD
;
A
#
# COMPACT_ATOMS: atom_id res chain seq x y z
N MET A 1 16.88 -0.75 78.98
CA MET A 1 15.81 -0.92 77.96
C MET A 1 16.26 -0.19 76.70
N VAL A 2 16.48 -0.93 75.62
CA VAL A 2 16.82 -0.37 74.30
C VAL A 2 15.69 -0.77 73.36
N LYS A 3 15.11 0.19 72.63
CA LYS A 3 14.82 0.11 71.19
C LYS A 3 13.86 1.22 70.73
N GLY A 4 14.22 1.84 69.62
CA GLY A 4 13.38 2.75 68.87
C GLY A 4 14.15 3.33 67.69
N LEU A 5 14.68 2.45 66.83
CA LEU A 5 15.38 2.83 65.60
C LEU A 5 14.34 2.93 64.47
N THR A 6 13.96 4.15 64.10
CA THR A 6 13.06 4.43 62.99
C THR A 6 13.83 4.33 61.67
N SER A 7 13.53 3.27 60.90
CA SER A 7 14.08 3.05 59.56
C SER A 7 13.27 3.86 58.54
N LEU A 8 13.90 4.87 57.93
CA LEU A 8 13.32 5.68 56.86
C LEU A 8 13.73 5.05 55.52
N THR A 9 12.83 4.30 54.88
CA THR A 9 13.07 3.70 53.57
C THR A 9 12.72 4.70 52.47
N ILE A 10 13.75 5.20 51.76
CA ILE A 10 13.61 6.07 50.60
C ILE A 10 13.36 5.19 49.37
N CYS A 11 12.12 5.20 48.86
CA CYS A 11 11.73 4.52 47.63
C CYS A 11 12.10 5.41 46.43
N SER A 12 13.17 5.05 45.72
CA SER A 12 13.60 5.77 44.51
C SER A 12 12.79 5.28 43.31
N ILE A 13 11.86 6.10 42.82
CA ILE A 13 11.08 5.80 41.62
C ILE A 13 11.92 6.14 40.39
N LEU A 14 12.45 5.11 39.72
CA LEU A 14 13.07 5.23 38.40
C LEU A 14 11.95 5.44 37.36
N LEU A 15 11.82 6.66 36.84
CA LEU A 15 10.99 6.99 35.69
C LEU A 15 11.69 6.51 34.41
N THR A 16 11.39 5.28 33.97
CA THR A 16 11.73 4.83 32.62
C THR A 16 10.74 5.44 31.65
N THR A 17 11.13 6.52 30.96
CA THR A 17 10.38 7.03 29.81
C THR A 17 10.53 6.03 28.67
N ILE A 18 9.58 5.09 28.58
CA ILE A 18 9.41 4.25 27.40
C ILE A 18 8.83 5.18 26.33
N GLY A 19 9.69 5.75 25.49
CA GLY A 19 9.26 6.40 24.27
C GLY A 19 8.59 5.33 23.40
N ALA A 20 7.27 5.41 23.28
CA ALA A 20 6.54 4.56 22.35
C ALA A 20 6.97 4.95 20.93
N CYS A 21 7.84 4.16 20.31
CA CYS A 21 8.08 4.27 18.87
C CYS A 21 6.76 3.95 18.17
N ASP A 22 6.10 4.97 17.62
CA ASP A 22 4.91 4.82 16.81
C ASP A 22 5.29 4.17 15.46
N ASN A 23 5.36 2.84 15.46
CA ASN A 23 5.61 2.01 14.28
C ASN A 23 4.31 1.49 13.65
N SER A 24 3.17 2.12 13.95
CA SER A 24 1.89 1.71 13.35
C SER A 24 1.88 2.01 11.85
N PRO A 25 1.27 1.17 11.00
CA PRO A 25 1.14 1.47 9.56
C PRO A 25 0.27 2.73 9.38
N LYS A 26 0.69 3.62 8.47
CA LYS A 26 -0.10 4.81 8.10
C LYS A 26 -0.71 4.56 6.73
N LEU A 27 -1.93 4.03 6.73
CA LEU A 27 -2.64 3.67 5.49
C LEU A 27 -3.35 4.89 4.88
N GLU A 28 -3.10 5.13 3.61
CA GLU A 28 -3.79 6.16 2.81
C GLU A 28 -4.45 5.54 1.58
N THR A 29 -5.65 5.99 1.24
CA THR A 29 -6.39 5.49 0.06
C THR A 29 -5.83 6.10 -1.22
N CYS A 30 -5.53 5.24 -2.19
CA CYS A 30 -5.10 5.63 -3.51
C CYS A 30 -6.30 6.01 -4.39
N LYS A 31 -6.13 7.03 -5.24
CA LYS A 31 -7.12 7.46 -6.22
C LYS A 31 -6.65 7.06 -7.61
N PHE A 32 -7.44 6.26 -8.31
CA PHE A 32 -7.17 5.92 -9.71
C PHE A 32 -7.30 7.16 -10.60
N VAL A 33 -6.27 7.42 -11.40
CA VAL A 33 -6.17 8.55 -12.33
C VAL A 33 -6.47 8.09 -13.75
N GLU A 34 -5.77 7.05 -14.22
CA GLU A 34 -5.85 6.57 -15.59
C GLU A 34 -5.62 5.05 -15.71
N ILE A 35 -6.02 4.48 -16.85
CA ILE A 35 -5.68 3.12 -17.28
C ILE A 35 -5.04 3.26 -18.66
N GLU A 36 -3.73 3.09 -18.71
CA GLU A 36 -2.90 3.34 -19.88
C GLU A 36 -2.59 2.05 -20.64
N ASP A 37 -2.49 2.14 -21.97
CA ASP A 37 -2.00 1.03 -22.78
C ASP A 37 -0.49 0.87 -22.60
N ALA A 38 0.02 -0.34 -22.89
CA ALA A 38 1.45 -0.50 -23.11
C ALA A 38 1.86 0.35 -24.32
N GLU A 39 2.82 1.27 -24.14
CA GLU A 39 3.46 1.90 -25.29
C GLU A 39 4.24 0.83 -26.07
N PHE A 40 3.94 0.72 -27.37
CA PHE A 40 4.56 -0.24 -28.26
C PHE A 40 5.95 0.22 -28.70
N GLU A 41 7.02 -0.40 -28.21
CA GLU A 41 8.28 -0.47 -28.96
C GLU A 41 8.35 -1.82 -29.67
N VAL A 42 8.00 -1.80 -30.97
CA VAL A 42 8.11 -2.97 -31.86
C VAL A 42 9.58 -3.25 -32.21
N GLU A 43 10.34 -3.86 -31.29
CA GLU A 43 11.49 -4.66 -31.70
C GLU A 43 11.00 -6.06 -32.06
N ALA A 44 11.11 -6.42 -33.34
CA ALA A 44 10.61 -7.66 -33.92
C ALA A 44 11.34 -8.88 -33.35
N GLY A 45 10.92 -9.34 -32.17
CA GLY A 45 11.54 -10.49 -31.49
C GLY A 45 10.67 -11.09 -30.40
N ASP A 46 10.07 -10.28 -29.53
CA ASP A 46 9.37 -10.78 -28.34
C ASP A 46 8.00 -10.11 -28.20
N ILE A 47 6.95 -10.86 -28.51
CA ILE A 47 5.54 -10.47 -28.35
C ILE A 47 5.23 -10.47 -26.84
N ASP A 48 5.57 -9.38 -26.13
CA ASP A 48 5.07 -9.10 -24.78
C ASP A 48 4.08 -7.93 -24.84
N VAL A 49 2.83 -8.27 -25.21
CA VAL A 49 1.80 -7.37 -25.74
C VAL A 49 0.99 -6.63 -24.66
N GLU A 50 1.27 -6.77 -23.36
CA GLU A 50 0.31 -6.35 -22.33
C GLU A 50 0.94 -5.74 -21.06
N ARG A 51 1.87 -4.80 -21.24
CA ARG A 51 2.41 -3.97 -20.15
C ARG A 51 1.62 -2.68 -19.89
N GLY A 52 0.31 -2.69 -20.11
CA GLY A 52 -0.52 -1.53 -19.74
C GLY A 52 -0.47 -1.30 -18.24
N GLU A 53 -0.72 -0.07 -17.82
CA GLU A 53 -0.56 0.37 -16.44
C GLU A 53 -1.85 1.00 -15.91
N VAL A 54 -1.99 1.00 -14.59
CA VAL A 54 -3.03 1.73 -13.88
C VAL A 54 -2.34 2.75 -13.00
N GLU A 55 -2.52 4.02 -13.34
CA GLU A 55 -1.96 5.15 -12.59
C GLU A 55 -2.84 5.45 -11.38
N MET A 56 -2.21 5.65 -10.23
CA MET A 56 -2.87 6.03 -8.98
C MET A 56 -2.11 7.12 -8.25
N VAL A 57 -2.85 8.07 -7.66
CA VAL A 57 -2.32 9.02 -6.68
C VAL A 57 -2.55 8.48 -5.28
N CYS A 58 -1.46 8.21 -4.55
CA CYS A 58 -1.47 7.76 -3.16
C CYS A 58 -0.74 8.78 -2.28
N GLY A 59 -1.49 9.70 -1.65
CA GLY A 59 -0.90 10.83 -0.93
C GLY A 59 -0.30 11.85 -1.90
N ASP A 60 1.00 12.09 -1.80
CA ASP A 60 1.80 12.96 -2.70
C ASP A 60 2.54 12.18 -3.81
N LYS A 61 2.29 10.87 -3.94
CA LYS A 61 2.98 9.98 -4.87
C LYS A 61 2.07 9.55 -6.00
N ILE A 62 2.62 9.50 -7.21
CA ILE A 62 2.03 8.83 -8.37
C ILE A 62 2.66 7.45 -8.45
N VAL A 63 1.82 6.42 -8.61
CA VAL A 63 2.26 5.02 -8.68
C VAL A 63 1.56 4.31 -9.82
N ASP A 64 2.34 3.50 -10.54
CA ASP A 64 1.86 2.72 -11.67
C ASP A 64 1.89 1.25 -11.33
N VAL A 65 0.77 0.59 -11.58
CA VAL A 65 0.65 -0.85 -11.40
C VAL A 65 0.34 -1.49 -12.74
N ILE A 66 1.24 -2.35 -13.20
CA ILE A 66 1.04 -3.11 -14.43
C ILE A 66 -0.25 -3.95 -14.35
N TRP A 67 -0.98 -4.05 -15.45
CA TRP A 67 -2.23 -4.81 -15.54
C TRP A 67 -2.05 -6.27 -15.10
N GLY A 68 -0.87 -6.84 -15.33
CA GLY A 68 -0.51 -8.20 -14.90
C GLY A 68 -0.74 -8.44 -13.40
N GLU A 69 -0.44 -7.46 -12.54
CA GLU A 69 -0.64 -7.58 -11.09
C GLU A 69 -2.14 -7.69 -10.75
N PHE A 70 -2.98 -6.85 -11.37
CA PHE A 70 -4.44 -6.91 -11.21
C PHE A 70 -5.02 -8.24 -11.69
N ARG A 71 -4.60 -8.72 -12.87
CA ARG A 71 -5.10 -9.98 -13.43
C ARG A 71 -4.71 -11.17 -12.56
N GLN A 72 -3.45 -11.23 -12.14
CA GLN A 72 -2.91 -12.37 -11.39
C GLN A 72 -3.43 -12.42 -9.95
N LYS A 73 -3.60 -11.25 -9.29
CA LYS A 73 -3.91 -11.18 -7.86
C LYS A 73 -5.37 -10.90 -7.56
N LEU A 74 -6.03 -10.12 -8.41
CA LEU A 74 -7.42 -9.69 -8.22
C LEU A 74 -8.38 -10.27 -9.25
N GLN A 75 -7.89 -11.03 -10.24
CA GLN A 75 -8.69 -11.63 -11.29
C GLN A 75 -9.56 -10.59 -12.04
N ILE A 76 -9.04 -9.37 -12.18
CA ILE A 76 -9.66 -8.27 -12.92
C ILE A 76 -8.69 -7.78 -14.00
N ASP A 77 -9.21 -7.54 -15.20
CA ASP A 77 -8.44 -6.99 -16.32
C ASP A 77 -8.72 -5.49 -16.46
N PRO A 78 -7.76 -4.60 -16.11
CA PRO A 78 -7.96 -3.15 -16.24
C PRO A 78 -8.24 -2.71 -17.68
N GLY A 79 -7.70 -3.41 -18.68
CA GLY A 79 -7.92 -3.10 -20.09
C GLY A 79 -9.39 -3.04 -20.51
N GLN A 80 -10.27 -3.79 -19.84
CA GLN A 80 -11.73 -3.76 -20.09
C GLN A 80 -12.41 -2.45 -19.62
N TYR A 81 -11.73 -1.63 -18.83
CA TYR A 81 -12.27 -0.44 -18.19
C TYR A 81 -11.68 0.88 -18.69
N LYS A 82 -10.81 0.85 -19.71
CA LYS A 82 -10.13 2.06 -20.23
C LYS A 82 -11.08 3.21 -20.58
N SER A 83 -12.23 2.90 -21.18
CA SER A 83 -13.24 3.90 -21.52
C SER A 83 -14.19 4.26 -20.37
N ASN A 84 -14.05 3.60 -19.22
CA ASN A 84 -14.94 3.74 -18.07
C ASN A 84 -14.20 3.48 -16.74
N LEU A 85 -13.28 4.37 -16.40
CA LEU A 85 -12.52 4.32 -15.15
C LEU A 85 -13.43 4.27 -13.91
N GLU A 86 -14.57 4.95 -13.94
CA GLU A 86 -15.52 4.93 -12.83
C GLU A 86 -16.10 3.53 -12.56
N ALA A 87 -16.24 2.69 -13.59
CA ALA A 87 -16.60 1.29 -13.40
C ALA A 87 -15.48 0.51 -12.69
N PHE A 88 -14.22 0.77 -13.02
CA PHE A 88 -13.07 0.16 -12.35
C PHE A 88 -12.99 0.57 -10.87
N LYS A 89 -13.15 1.87 -10.57
CA LYS A 89 -13.16 2.42 -9.20
C LYS A 89 -14.23 1.81 -8.29
N ARG A 90 -15.33 1.31 -8.84
CA ARG A 90 -16.36 0.59 -8.08
C ARG A 90 -15.97 -0.85 -7.74
N GLN A 91 -15.06 -1.44 -8.50
CA GLN A 91 -14.61 -2.82 -8.35
C GLN A 91 -13.37 -2.92 -7.47
N VAL A 92 -12.47 -1.94 -7.57
CA VAL A 92 -11.16 -2.00 -6.96
C VAL A 92 -10.96 -0.84 -5.98
N THR A 93 -10.37 -1.14 -4.84
CA THR A 93 -9.92 -0.12 -3.88
C THR A 93 -8.50 -0.45 -3.47
N CYS A 94 -7.62 0.54 -3.50
CA CYS A 94 -6.22 0.38 -3.12
C CYS A 94 -5.81 1.37 -2.02
N MET A 95 -4.85 0.96 -1.20
CA MET A 95 -4.27 1.75 -0.12
C MET A 95 -2.76 1.55 -0.08
N ILE A 96 -2.01 2.57 0.31
CA ILE A 96 -0.57 2.50 0.54
C ILE A 96 -0.28 2.67 2.03
N ASP A 97 0.71 1.95 2.56
CA ASP A 97 1.32 2.31 3.85
C ASP A 97 2.45 3.30 3.59
N GLU A 98 2.24 4.57 3.91
CA GLU A 98 3.22 5.63 3.65
C GLU A 98 4.54 5.44 4.37
N ARG A 99 4.53 4.71 5.49
CA ARG A 99 5.73 4.41 6.29
C ARG A 99 6.49 3.21 5.73
N SER A 100 5.87 2.44 4.84
CA SER A 100 6.52 1.32 4.16
C SER A 100 7.52 1.83 3.14
N ARG A 101 8.71 1.20 3.13
CA ARG A 101 9.73 1.42 2.09
C ARG A 101 9.57 0.46 0.92
N LYS A 102 8.55 -0.40 0.95
CA LYS A 102 8.28 -1.36 -0.12
C LYS A 102 7.44 -0.68 -1.20
N GLN A 103 7.70 -1.04 -2.45
CA GLN A 103 6.89 -0.62 -3.59
C GLN A 103 5.69 -1.55 -3.75
N GLU A 104 4.83 -1.51 -2.72
CA GLU A 104 3.68 -2.39 -2.56
C GLU A 104 2.45 -1.56 -2.15
N ILE A 105 1.33 -1.77 -2.84
CA ILE A 105 0.01 -1.28 -2.42
C ILE A 105 -0.88 -2.44 -2.04
N LEU A 106 -1.80 -2.18 -1.12
CA LEU A 106 -2.82 -3.13 -0.66
C LEU A 106 -4.10 -2.86 -1.42
N CYS A 107 -4.52 -3.80 -2.25
CA CYS A 107 -5.74 -3.68 -3.04
C CYS A 107 -6.76 -4.77 -2.70
N LYS A 108 -8.03 -4.41 -2.83
CA LYS A 108 -9.16 -5.34 -2.84
C LYS A 108 -9.89 -5.23 -4.16
N GLY A 109 -10.51 -6.33 -4.60
CA GLY A 109 -11.15 -6.43 -5.91
C GLY A 109 -12.47 -7.20 -5.85
N PRO A 110 -13.06 -7.50 -7.02
CA PRO A 110 -14.28 -8.29 -7.09
C PRO A 110 -14.13 -9.64 -6.40
N GLY A 111 -15.08 -9.97 -5.52
CA GLY A 111 -15.10 -11.28 -4.86
C GLY A 111 -14.03 -11.50 -3.78
N SER A 112 -13.19 -10.50 -3.45
CA SER A 112 -12.14 -10.64 -2.43
C SER A 112 -12.64 -10.44 -0.98
N GLY A 113 -13.94 -10.21 -0.76
CA GLY A 113 -14.48 -9.96 0.57
C GLY A 113 -13.79 -8.78 1.26
N ASP A 114 -13.25 -9.02 2.47
CA ASP A 114 -12.44 -8.06 3.23
C ASP A 114 -10.92 -8.32 3.10
N GLU A 115 -10.50 -9.24 2.23
CA GLU A 115 -9.10 -9.58 2.03
C GLU A 115 -8.43 -8.58 1.08
N PHE A 116 -7.32 -8.01 1.57
CA PHE A 116 -6.41 -7.20 0.77
C PHE A 116 -5.27 -8.06 0.27
N VAL A 117 -4.93 -7.90 -1.01
CA VAL A 117 -3.75 -8.48 -1.63
C VAL A 117 -2.74 -7.39 -1.94
N THR A 118 -1.47 -7.76 -1.94
CA THR A 118 -0.40 -6.85 -2.31
C THR A 118 -0.21 -6.85 -3.82
N LEU A 119 -0.23 -5.67 -4.43
CA LEU A 119 0.23 -5.43 -5.79
C LEU A 119 1.55 -4.64 -5.76
N LYS A 120 2.46 -4.97 -6.67
CA LYS A 120 3.70 -4.22 -6.85
C LYS A 120 3.46 -3.02 -7.76
N PHE A 121 4.13 -1.92 -7.47
CA PHE A 121 4.05 -0.70 -8.27
C PHE A 121 5.45 -0.17 -8.64
N SER A 122 5.51 0.69 -9.65
CA SER A 122 6.62 1.61 -9.94
C SER A 122 6.20 3.03 -9.59
N TYR A 123 7.16 3.88 -9.24
CA TYR A 123 6.89 5.32 -9.18
C TYR A 123 6.98 5.86 -10.60
N ASP A 124 6.03 6.71 -10.96
CA ASP A 124 6.16 7.56 -12.14
C ASP A 124 7.18 8.67 -11.84
N ASP A 125 8.14 8.90 -12.74
CA ASP A 125 9.30 9.81 -12.58
C ASP A 125 8.99 11.25 -13.05
#